data_AF-A0A6G3MFE9-F1
#
_entry.id   AF-A0A6G3MFE9-F1
#
_cell.length_a   1.000
_cell.length_b   1.000
_cell.length_c   1.000
_cell.angle_alpha   90.00
_cell.angle_beta   90.00
_cell.angle_gamma   90.00
#
_symmetry.space_group_name_H-M   'P 1'
#
loop_
_entity.id
_entity.type
_entity.pdbx_description
1 polymer ?
#
loop_
_entity_poly.entity_id
_entity_poly.type
_entity_poly.pdbx_seq_one_letter_code
_entity_poly.pdbx_strand_id
1 'polypeptide(L)'
;MDLKPVSLGMKSKSMKNSSSPHLIEARERIRINGTPLSYKQFHQYFFDVFGKQISTEMTYFVALTIMAFHVFLKEKVDVVVLETGIGGRFDTTNIIPNTSLCVITLIDYDHMNILGSSLEEISWNKAGIIKNHSKVITIQQNETVLNILDQESRDKSAKLKIIDLHENDGKIFR
;
A
#
# COMPACT_ATOMS: atom_id res chain seq x y z
N MET A 1 23.69 11.70 -0.80
CA MET A 1 22.93 11.30 0.40
C MET A 1 22.37 9.94 0.11
N ASP A 2 22.87 8.91 0.79
CA ASP A 2 22.33 7.55 0.63
C ASP A 2 20.98 7.49 1.35
N LEU A 3 19.90 7.41 0.59
CA LEU A 3 18.56 7.21 1.12
C LEU A 3 18.49 5.82 1.76
N LYS A 4 17.81 5.70 2.91
CA LYS A 4 17.40 4.43 3.52
C LYS A 4 15.96 4.11 3.10
N PRO A 5 15.73 3.49 1.93
CA PRO A 5 14.39 3.14 1.47
C PRO A 5 13.82 2.00 2.32
N VAL A 6 12.55 2.14 2.68
CA VAL A 6 11.82 1.14 3.45
C VAL A 6 10.51 0.88 2.76
N SER A 7 10.14 -0.40 2.67
CA SER A 7 8.91 -0.83 2.04
C SER A 7 8.07 -1.61 3.04
N LEU A 8 6.86 -1.10 3.28
CA LEU A 8 5.74 -1.93 3.71
C LEU A 8 5.13 -2.53 2.43
N GLY A 9 5.65 -3.69 2.03
CA GLY A 9 5.07 -4.48 0.96
C GLY A 9 4.19 -5.57 1.56
N MET A 10 2.92 -5.58 1.17
CA MET A 10 1.94 -6.62 1.43
C MET A 10 1.82 -7.59 0.24
N LYS A 11 2.91 -7.79 -0.53
CA LYS A 11 2.90 -8.67 -1.71
C LYS A 11 2.51 -10.11 -1.38
N SER A 12 1.44 -10.60 -2.00
CA SER A 12 1.11 -12.03 -2.11
C SER A 12 1.20 -12.49 -3.58
N LYS A 13 1.55 -13.76 -3.80
CA LYS A 13 1.31 -14.46 -5.07
C LYS A 13 0.38 -15.64 -4.78
N SER A 14 -0.89 -15.45 -5.17
CA SER A 14 -2.01 -16.42 -5.32
C SER A 14 -2.46 -17.26 -4.11
N MET A 15 -3.68 -17.01 -3.60
CA MET A 15 -4.84 -17.91 -3.76
C MET A 15 -6.14 -17.25 -3.23
N LYS A 16 -7.26 -17.57 -3.89
CA LYS A 16 -8.62 -17.04 -3.66
C LYS A 16 -9.03 -17.06 -2.17
N ASN A 17 -9.71 -15.98 -1.77
CA ASN A 17 -10.37 -15.70 -0.49
C ASN A 17 -9.52 -14.94 0.54
N SER A 18 -9.61 -13.61 0.44
CA SER A 18 -9.62 -12.69 1.58
C SER A 18 -8.50 -12.84 2.60
N SER A 19 -7.27 -12.57 2.22
CA SER A 19 -6.29 -11.94 3.12
C SER A 19 -5.01 -11.73 2.36
N SER A 20 -4.38 -10.57 2.52
CA SER A 20 -2.94 -10.48 2.43
C SER A 20 -2.35 -11.46 3.46
N PRO A 21 -1.59 -12.52 3.09
CA PRO A 21 -0.79 -13.29 4.04
C PRO A 21 0.70 -12.95 3.85
N HIS A 22 1.49 -13.15 4.88
CA HIS A 22 2.92 -13.35 4.67
C HIS A 22 3.11 -14.75 4.07
N LEU A 23 4.18 -15.00 3.29
CA LEU A 23 4.37 -16.32 2.71
C LEU A 23 4.81 -17.33 3.76
N ILE A 24 5.71 -16.92 4.66
CA ILE A 24 6.25 -17.77 5.72
C ILE A 24 6.12 -17.07 7.07
N GLU A 25 6.48 -15.79 7.16
CA GLU A 25 6.54 -15.09 8.45
C GLU A 25 6.04 -13.64 8.43
N ALA A 26 5.37 -13.21 9.50
CA ALA A 26 4.86 -11.84 9.66
C ALA A 26 5.92 -10.74 9.47
N ARG A 27 7.20 -11.03 9.75
CA ARG A 27 8.33 -10.10 9.59
C ARG A 27 8.53 -9.66 8.13
N GLU A 28 8.12 -10.48 7.17
CA GLU A 28 8.26 -10.18 5.73
C GLU A 28 7.53 -8.91 5.31
N ARG A 29 6.55 -8.48 6.10
CA ARG A 29 5.70 -7.33 5.80
C ARG A 29 6.38 -5.99 6.08
N ILE A 30 7.37 -5.95 6.98
CA ILE A 30 8.10 -4.73 7.32
C ILE A 30 9.56 -4.93 6.91
N ARG A 31 10.02 -4.20 5.90
CA ARG A 31 11.36 -4.37 5.32
C ARG A 31 12.14 -3.08 5.30
N ILE A 32 13.34 -3.10 5.87
CA ILE A 32 14.29 -1.99 5.79
C ILE A 32 15.32 -2.33 4.71
N ASN A 33 15.50 -1.46 3.72
CA ASN A 33 16.39 -1.70 2.57
C ASN A 33 16.10 -3.03 1.86
N GLY A 34 14.82 -3.41 1.78
CA GLY A 34 14.38 -4.65 1.15
C GLY A 34 14.52 -5.93 2.01
N THR A 35 15.19 -5.86 3.16
CA THR A 35 15.36 -6.98 4.09
C THR A 35 14.30 -6.96 5.18
N PRO A 36 13.61 -8.09 5.47
CA PRO A 36 12.71 -8.20 6.62
C PRO A 36 13.41 -7.87 7.94
N LEU A 37 12.66 -7.36 8.92
CA LEU A 37 13.18 -7.17 10.28
C LEU A 37 13.75 -8.48 10.83
N SER A 38 14.89 -8.42 11.53
CA SER A 38 15.36 -9.56 12.33
C SER A 38 14.34 -9.93 13.43
N TYR A 39 14.37 -11.17 13.93
CA TYR A 39 13.48 -11.57 15.03
C TYR A 39 13.64 -10.66 16.25
N LYS A 40 14.89 -10.29 16.58
CA LYS A 40 15.19 -9.40 17.70
C LYS A 40 14.54 -8.02 17.52
N GLN A 41 14.67 -7.43 16.33
CA GLN A 41 14.04 -6.15 16.00
C GLN A 41 12.52 -6.24 16.05
N PHE A 42 11.93 -7.25 15.40
CA PHE A 42 10.49 -7.41 15.37
C PHE A 42 9.91 -7.56 16.78
N HIS A 43 10.53 -8.40 17.61
CA HIS A 43 10.17 -8.55 19.01
C HIS A 43 10.30 -7.22 19.76
N GLN A 44 11.43 -6.52 19.62
CA GLN A 44 11.65 -5.24 20.27
C GLN A 44 10.57 -4.22 19.91
N TYR A 45 10.31 -3.96 18.63
CA TYR A 45 9.31 -2.97 18.22
C TYR A 45 7.89 -3.37 18.58
N PHE A 46 7.58 -4.66 18.58
CA PHE A 46 6.30 -5.14 19.07
C PHE A 46 6.07 -4.70 20.52
N PHE A 47 7.04 -4.93 21.40
CA PHE A 47 6.96 -4.52 22.80
C PHE A 47 7.06 -3.01 23.00
N ASP A 48 7.79 -2.29 22.14
CA ASP A 48 7.85 -0.83 22.17
C ASP A 48 6.47 -0.20 21.91
N VAL A 49 5.65 -0.82 21.06
CA VAL A 49 4.33 -0.32 20.67
C VAL A 49 3.22 -0.83 21.58
N PHE A 50 3.20 -2.13 21.87
CA PHE A 50 2.07 -2.78 22.55
C PHE A 50 2.37 -3.17 23.99
N GLY A 51 3.62 -3.06 24.43
CA GLY A 51 4.02 -3.58 25.74
C GLY A 51 3.64 -5.05 25.88
N LYS A 52 3.09 -5.41 27.05
CA LYS A 52 2.68 -6.80 27.36
C LYS A 52 1.24 -7.12 26.97
N GLN A 53 0.44 -6.14 26.52
CA GLN A 53 -0.99 -6.34 26.29
C GLN A 53 -1.46 -5.57 25.05
N ILE A 54 -2.03 -6.29 24.10
CA ILE A 54 -2.75 -5.71 22.96
C ILE A 54 -4.22 -5.56 23.34
N SER A 55 -4.82 -4.41 23.02
CA SER A 55 -6.27 -4.25 23.12
C SER A 55 -6.98 -5.29 22.26
N THR A 56 -7.96 -5.99 22.83
CA THR A 56 -8.71 -7.05 22.15
C THR A 56 -9.55 -6.55 20.97
N GLU A 57 -9.73 -5.24 20.84
CA GLU A 57 -10.51 -4.62 19.77
C GLU A 57 -9.67 -4.29 18.52
N MET A 58 -8.34 -4.44 18.58
CA MET A 58 -7.46 -4.11 17.46
C MET A 58 -7.33 -5.28 16.50
N THR A 59 -7.65 -5.05 15.22
CA THR A 59 -7.42 -6.07 14.19
C THR A 59 -5.93 -6.26 13.92
N TYR A 60 -5.56 -7.44 13.45
CA TYR A 60 -4.17 -7.77 13.11
C TYR A 60 -3.54 -6.76 12.14
N PHE A 61 -4.27 -6.32 11.11
CA PHE A 61 -3.78 -5.35 10.14
C PHE A 61 -3.54 -3.96 10.75
N VAL A 62 -4.40 -3.54 11.68
CA VAL A 62 -4.22 -2.28 12.41
C VAL A 62 -2.98 -2.35 13.28
N ALA A 63 -2.82 -3.42 14.07
CA ALA A 63 -1.64 -3.61 14.91
C ALA A 63 -0.34 -3.59 14.07
N LEU A 64 -0.33 -4.31 12.95
CA LEU A 64 0.84 -4.36 12.10
C LEU A 64 1.16 -2.99 11.46
N THR A 65 0.15 -2.26 11.02
CA THR A 65 0.34 -0.93 10.42
C THR A 65 0.92 0.07 11.43
N ILE A 66 0.43 0.05 12.68
CA ILE A 66 0.98 0.87 13.77
C ILE A 66 2.44 0.51 14.02
N MET A 67 2.75 -0.79 14.11
CA MET A 67 4.12 -1.26 14.32
C MET A 67 5.05 -0.87 13.16
N ALA A 68 4.57 -0.95 11.92
CA ALA A 68 5.34 -0.51 10.75
C ALA A 68 5.69 0.98 10.83
N PHE A 69 4.74 1.85 11.15
CA PHE A 69 5.02 3.28 11.32
C PHE A 69 5.99 3.55 12.47
N HIS A 70 5.86 2.81 13.58
CA HIS A 70 6.83 2.91 14.68
C HIS A 70 8.25 2.58 14.21
N VAL A 71 8.42 1.47 13.47
CA VAL A 71 9.71 1.08 12.89
C VAL A 71 10.27 2.20 12.01
N PHE A 72 9.45 2.77 11.13
CA PHE A 72 9.90 3.80 10.17
C PHE A 72 10.41 5.06 10.88
N LEU A 73 9.71 5.47 11.95
CA LEU A 73 10.12 6.60 12.78
C LEU A 73 11.41 6.30 13.57
N LYS A 74 11.52 5.11 14.17
CA LYS A 74 12.70 4.70 14.96
C LYS A 74 13.96 4.57 14.10
N GLU A 75 13.81 4.00 12.91
CA GLU A 75 14.91 3.73 11.98
C GLU A 75 15.27 4.94 11.12
N LYS A 76 14.48 6.03 11.23
CA LYS A 76 14.68 7.31 10.54
C LYS A 76 14.83 7.11 9.04
N VAL A 77 13.84 6.45 8.46
CA VAL A 77 13.82 6.09 7.04
C VAL A 77 13.52 7.32 6.19
N ASP A 78 14.15 7.44 5.03
CA ASP A 78 13.98 8.62 4.17
C ASP A 78 12.77 8.50 3.24
N VAL A 79 12.44 7.26 2.82
CA VAL A 79 11.36 6.97 1.89
C VAL A 79 10.60 5.74 2.37
N VAL A 80 9.27 5.82 2.33
CA VAL A 80 8.38 4.71 2.63
C VAL A 80 7.56 4.36 1.40
N VAL A 81 7.57 3.08 1.02
CA VAL A 81 6.59 2.50 0.10
C VAL A 81 5.51 1.81 0.94
N LEU A 82 4.27 2.28 0.84
CA LEU A 82 3.12 1.69 1.53
C LEU A 82 2.20 1.01 0.54
N GLU A 83 2.00 -0.29 0.73
CA GLU A 83 1.00 -1.06 0.00
C GLU A 83 -0.33 -1.08 0.78
N THR A 84 -1.43 -0.78 0.11
CA THR A 84 -2.77 -0.92 0.67
C THR A 84 -3.11 -2.39 0.90
N GLY A 85 -3.77 -2.72 2.02
CA GLY A 85 -4.23 -4.07 2.29
C GLY A 85 -5.42 -4.47 1.41
N ILE A 86 -6.56 -3.79 1.55
CA ILE A 86 -7.76 -4.01 0.74
C ILE A 86 -8.37 -2.66 0.36
N GLY A 87 -8.60 -2.46 -0.94
CA GLY A 87 -9.16 -1.21 -1.45
C GLY A 87 -8.14 -0.08 -1.40
N GLY A 88 -8.53 1.07 -0.87
CA GLY A 88 -7.65 2.21 -0.67
C GLY A 88 -8.24 3.29 0.24
N ARG A 89 -9.45 3.77 -0.08
CA ARG A 89 -10.08 4.90 0.62
C ARG A 89 -10.21 4.69 2.13
N PHE A 90 -10.60 3.49 2.52
CA PHE A 90 -10.81 3.10 3.92
C PHE A 90 -9.76 2.11 4.43
N ASP A 91 -8.68 1.92 3.66
CA ASP A 91 -7.58 1.04 4.08
C ASP A 91 -6.84 1.67 5.28
N THR A 92 -6.38 0.82 6.21
CA THR A 92 -5.69 1.31 7.41
C THR A 92 -4.40 2.05 7.11
N THR A 93 -3.76 1.78 5.97
CA THR A 93 -2.56 2.51 5.53
C THR A 93 -2.88 3.94 5.05
N ASN A 94 -4.14 4.22 4.71
CA ASN A 94 -4.56 5.51 4.12
C ASN A 94 -4.72 6.66 5.13
N ILE A 95 -4.19 6.50 6.36
CA ILE A 95 -4.16 7.56 7.37
C ILE A 95 -3.13 8.66 7.07
N ILE A 96 -2.21 8.42 6.14
CA ILE A 96 -1.17 9.38 5.77
C ILE A 96 -1.82 10.56 5.02
N PRO A 97 -1.65 11.81 5.50
CA PRO A 97 -2.37 12.95 4.93
C PRO A 97 -1.85 13.35 3.55
N ASN A 98 -0.55 13.18 3.30
CA ASN A 98 0.12 13.59 2.07
C ASN A 98 1.08 12.50 1.58
N THR A 99 1.16 12.29 0.28
CA THR A 99 2.17 11.44 -0.36
C THR A 99 2.74 12.10 -1.60
N SER A 100 4.03 11.91 -1.86
CA SER A 100 4.69 12.42 -3.06
C SER A 100 4.22 11.69 -4.33
N LEU A 101 3.81 10.43 -4.20
CA LEU A 101 3.41 9.57 -5.30
C LEU A 101 2.35 8.56 -4.86
N CYS A 102 1.26 8.46 -5.62
CA CYS A 102 0.29 7.38 -5.56
C CYS A 102 0.51 6.49 -6.78
N VAL A 103 0.48 5.17 -6.58
CA VAL A 103 0.56 4.20 -7.68
C VAL A 103 -0.68 3.35 -7.62
N ILE A 104 -1.42 3.31 -8.73
CA ILE A 104 -2.61 2.49 -8.89
C ILE A 104 -2.28 1.48 -9.98
N THR A 105 -2.19 0.20 -9.59
CA THR A 105 -1.97 -0.90 -10.53
C THR A 105 -3.26 -1.25 -11.27
N LEU A 106 -3.31 -2.40 -11.93
CA LEU A 106 -4.54 -2.89 -12.54
C LEU A 106 -5.69 -2.97 -11.52
N ILE A 107 -6.84 -2.42 -11.88
CA ILE A 107 -8.09 -2.56 -11.15
C ILE A 107 -9.00 -3.52 -11.91
N ASP A 108 -9.49 -4.52 -11.20
CA ASP A 108 -10.41 -5.54 -11.71
C ASP A 108 -11.39 -5.94 -10.59
N TYR A 109 -12.32 -6.84 -10.89
CA TYR A 109 -13.32 -7.37 -9.96
C TYR A 109 -12.68 -8.25 -8.89
N ASP A 110 -12.19 -7.61 -7.84
CA ASP A 110 -11.60 -8.23 -6.66
C ASP A 110 -12.27 -7.72 -5.38
N HIS A 111 -12.33 -8.57 -4.36
CA HIS A 111 -12.91 -8.27 -3.05
C HIS A 111 -14.32 -7.63 -3.12
N MET A 112 -15.17 -8.09 -4.06
CA MET A 112 -16.48 -7.50 -4.32
C MET A 112 -17.40 -7.43 -3.09
N ASN A 113 -17.28 -8.40 -2.17
CA ASN A 113 -18.03 -8.41 -0.91
C ASN A 113 -17.71 -7.23 0.02
N ILE A 114 -16.58 -6.55 -0.20
CA ILE A 114 -16.07 -5.44 0.61
C ILE A 114 -16.06 -4.14 -0.19
N LEU A 115 -15.68 -4.21 -1.47
CA LEU A 115 -15.41 -3.05 -2.31
C LEU A 115 -16.60 -2.63 -3.20
N GLY A 116 -17.63 -3.46 -3.30
CA GLY A 116 -18.78 -3.24 -4.18
C GLY A 116 -18.85 -4.27 -5.31
N SER A 117 -19.99 -4.31 -6.00
CA SER A 117 -20.27 -5.31 -7.04
C SER A 117 -19.99 -4.80 -8.46
N SER A 118 -19.57 -3.55 -8.59
CA SER A 118 -19.26 -2.90 -9.87
C SER A 118 -17.80 -2.46 -9.96
N LEU A 119 -17.30 -2.29 -11.19
CA LEU A 119 -15.94 -1.81 -11.42
C LEU A 119 -15.80 -0.35 -10.95
N GLU A 120 -16.90 0.39 -11.02
CA GLU A 120 -17.05 1.76 -10.55
C GLU A 120 -16.81 1.88 -9.04
N GLU A 121 -17.52 1.07 -8.23
CA GLU A 121 -17.36 1.07 -6.77
C GLU A 121 -15.94 0.67 -6.35
N ILE A 122 -15.39 -0.37 -6.98
CA ILE A 122 -14.04 -0.85 -6.72
C ILE A 122 -13.01 0.23 -7.07
N SER A 123 -13.16 0.87 -8.23
CA SER A 123 -12.28 1.94 -8.69
C SER A 123 -12.35 3.15 -7.78
N TRP A 124 -13.56 3.57 -7.37
CA TRP A 124 -13.76 4.67 -6.45
C TRP A 124 -13.09 4.40 -5.09
N ASN A 125 -13.17 3.16 -4.60
CA ASN A 125 -12.52 2.79 -3.36
C ASN A 125 -10.98 2.86 -3.50
N LYS A 126 -10.41 2.25 -4.54
CA LYS A 126 -8.95 2.24 -4.75
C LYS A 126 -8.38 3.63 -5.06
N ALA A 127 -9.14 4.48 -5.77
CA ALA A 127 -8.78 5.87 -6.04
C ALA A 127 -8.62 6.72 -4.77
N GLY A 128 -9.21 6.31 -3.64
CA GLY A 128 -9.15 7.06 -2.38
C GLY A 128 -7.77 7.19 -1.75
N ILE A 129 -6.73 6.55 -2.30
CA ILE A 129 -5.33 6.81 -1.93
C ILE A 129 -4.77 8.10 -2.55
N ILE A 130 -5.44 8.67 -3.56
CA ILE A 130 -5.01 9.90 -4.23
C ILE A 130 -5.12 11.06 -3.23
N LYS A 131 -4.01 11.78 -3.05
CA LYS A 131 -3.91 12.90 -2.10
C LYS A 131 -3.80 14.21 -2.84
N ASN A 132 -4.09 15.30 -2.13
CA ASN A 132 -4.03 16.64 -2.71
C ASN A 132 -2.66 16.91 -3.31
N HIS A 133 -2.63 17.38 -4.55
CA HIS A 133 -1.42 17.74 -5.30
C HIS A 133 -0.39 16.61 -5.47
N SER A 134 -0.78 15.34 -5.28
CA SER A 134 0.13 14.22 -5.47
C SER A 134 0.40 13.95 -6.95
N LYS A 135 1.47 13.22 -7.24
CA LYS A 135 1.62 12.56 -8.53
C LYS A 135 0.88 11.23 -8.47
N VAL A 136 0.20 10.86 -9.54
CA VAL A 136 -0.50 9.57 -9.65
C VAL A 136 0.02 8.85 -10.88
N ILE A 137 0.45 7.61 -10.72
CA ILE A 137 0.86 6.75 -11.82
C ILE A 137 -0.09 5.56 -11.91
N THR A 138 -0.54 5.27 -13.12
CA THR A 138 -1.32 4.08 -13.44
C THR A 138 -0.90 3.52 -14.79
N ILE A 139 -1.30 2.30 -15.09
CA ILE A 139 -1.13 1.68 -16.41
C ILE A 139 -2.38 1.89 -17.28
N GLN A 140 -2.29 1.59 -18.58
CA GLN A 140 -3.48 1.55 -19.44
C GLN A 140 -4.47 0.48 -18.93
N GLN A 141 -5.75 0.86 -18.77
CA GLN A 141 -6.81 -0.03 -18.25
C GLN A 141 -8.17 0.29 -18.90
N ASN A 142 -9.22 -0.36 -18.42
CA ASN A 142 -10.61 -0.08 -18.80
C ASN A 142 -10.97 1.41 -18.63
N GLU A 143 -11.73 1.97 -19.58
CA GLU A 143 -12.11 3.39 -19.60
C GLU A 143 -12.87 3.83 -18.33
N THR A 144 -13.75 2.98 -17.80
CA THR A 144 -14.47 3.26 -16.54
C THR A 144 -13.50 3.52 -15.39
N VAL A 145 -12.45 2.70 -15.28
CA VAL A 145 -11.41 2.87 -14.25
C VAL A 145 -10.70 4.20 -14.47
N LEU A 146 -10.22 4.44 -15.70
CA LEU A 146 -9.45 5.64 -16.04
C LEU A 146 -10.25 6.92 -15.78
N ASN A 147 -11.54 6.95 -16.12
CA ASN A 147 -12.42 8.08 -15.87
C ASN A 147 -12.55 8.38 -14.38
N ILE A 148 -12.65 7.36 -13.52
CA ILE A 148 -12.72 7.53 -12.07
C ILE A 148 -11.38 8.02 -11.50
N LEU A 149 -10.26 7.47 -11.97
CA LEU A 149 -8.95 7.91 -11.53
C LEU A 149 -8.66 9.36 -11.95
N ASP A 150 -9.08 9.75 -13.16
CA ASP A 150 -8.95 11.11 -13.66
C ASP A 150 -9.83 12.08 -12.87
N GLN A 151 -11.09 11.72 -12.60
CA GLN A 151 -12.00 12.53 -11.80
C GLN A 151 -11.44 12.76 -10.39
N GLU A 152 -11.06 11.70 -9.66
CA GLU A 152 -10.48 11.85 -8.32
C GLU A 152 -9.17 12.65 -8.36
N SER A 153 -8.35 12.47 -9.40
CA SER A 153 -7.12 13.25 -9.58
C SER A 153 -7.43 14.74 -9.75
N ARG A 154 -8.43 15.11 -10.55
CA ARG A 154 -8.86 16.51 -10.73
C ARG A 154 -9.38 17.10 -9.42
N ASP A 155 -10.22 16.37 -8.69
CA ASP A 155 -10.78 16.80 -7.40
C ASP A 155 -9.69 17.06 -6.36
N LYS A 156 -8.60 16.30 -6.43
CA LYS A 156 -7.42 16.45 -5.57
C LYS A 156 -6.35 17.36 -6.16
N SER A 157 -6.57 17.97 -7.34
CA SER A 157 -5.53 18.72 -8.07
C SER A 157 -4.22 17.92 -8.22
N ALA A 158 -4.33 16.60 -8.33
CA ALA A 158 -3.24 15.65 -8.49
C ALA A 158 -2.92 15.46 -9.99
N LYS A 159 -1.69 15.09 -10.29
CA LYS A 159 -1.23 14.89 -11.67
C LYS A 159 -1.22 13.42 -12.03
N LEU A 160 -2.23 12.97 -12.77
CA LEU A 160 -2.32 11.62 -13.30
C LEU A 160 -1.40 11.44 -14.52
N LYS A 161 -0.63 10.35 -14.52
CA LYS A 161 0.15 9.86 -15.66
C LYS A 161 -0.18 8.40 -15.91
N ILE A 162 -0.63 8.11 -17.12
CA ILE A 162 -0.79 6.75 -17.62
C ILE A 162 0.53 6.33 -18.27
N ILE A 163 1.03 5.14 -17.93
CA ILE A 163 2.23 4.56 -18.52
C ILE A 163 1.87 3.32 -19.34
N ASP A 164 2.45 3.20 -20.53
CA ASP A 164 2.43 1.95 -21.28
C ASP A 164 3.58 1.06 -20.79
N LEU A 165 3.28 -0.19 -20.45
CA LEU A 165 4.27 -1.17 -20.02
C LEU A 165 5.06 -1.75 -21.20
N HIS A 166 4.56 -1.58 -22.43
CA HIS A 166 5.17 -2.14 -23.64
C HIS A 166 6.19 -1.22 -24.33
N GLU A 167 6.32 0.05 -23.92
CA GLU A 167 7.25 1.01 -24.53
C GLU A 167 8.69 0.96 -23.97
N ASN A 168 9.01 0.06 -23.04
CA ASN A 168 10.39 -0.10 -22.55
C ASN A 168 11.09 -1.31 -23.17
N ASP A 169 11.96 -1.03 -24.13
CA ASP A 169 12.98 -1.90 -24.72
C ASP A 169 13.66 -2.82 -23.68
N GLY A 170 13.16 -4.05 -23.54
CA GLY A 170 13.92 -5.23 -23.08
C GLY A 170 14.61 -5.22 -21.71
N LYS A 171 14.61 -4.11 -20.97
CA LYS A 171 15.25 -3.99 -19.65
C LYS A 171 14.24 -4.26 -18.55
N ILE A 172 13.83 -5.53 -18.47
CA ILE A 172 13.21 -6.06 -17.27
C ILE A 172 14.27 -5.95 -16.17
N PHE A 173 13.97 -5.17 -15.12
CA PHE A 173 14.73 -5.16 -13.87
C PHE A 173 14.85 -6.61 -13.37
N ARG A 174 16.03 -7.21 -13.59
CA ARG A 174 16.45 -8.46 -12.97
C ARG A 174 17.22 -8.16 -11.69
#